data_AF-A0A7J4ETN2-F1
#
_entry.id   AF-A0A7J4ETN2-F1
#
_cell.length_a   1.000
_cell.length_b   1.000
_cell.length_c   1.000
_cell.angle_alpha   90.00
_cell.angle_beta   90.00
_cell.angle_gamma   90.00
#
_symmetry.space_group_name_H-M   'P 1'
#
loop_
_entity.id
_entity.type
_entity.pdbx_description
1 polymer ?
#
loop_
_entity_poly.entity_id
_entity_poly.type
_entity_poly.pdbx_seq_one_letter_code
_entity_poly.pdbx_strand_id
1 'polypeptide(L)'
;MNRRDFLKMGIKAVIVVGGISAVSSQLSRNAYWGFVVDLTRCIGCGKCVQACRAENNVPEGEYRTWVERYQVTEDGKVIVDSPKMGEEGYAAHPPEIDTSNIKTGFF
;
A
#
# COMPACT_ATOMS: atom_id res chain seq x y z
N MET A 1 10.73 -60.23 9.67
CA MET A 1 10.25 -59.57 8.43
C MET A 1 10.86 -58.18 8.39
N ASN A 2 11.58 -57.80 7.33
CA ASN A 2 12.42 -56.60 7.33
C ASN A 2 11.62 -55.38 6.84
N ARG A 3 11.86 -54.18 7.41
CA ARG A 3 11.11 -52.93 7.08
C ARG A 3 11.09 -52.59 5.58
N ARG A 4 12.11 -53.06 4.85
CA ARG A 4 12.28 -52.87 3.41
C ARG A 4 11.32 -53.72 2.58
N ASP A 5 10.88 -54.86 3.13
CA ASP A 5 9.98 -55.78 2.43
C ASP A 5 8.52 -55.31 2.54
N PHE A 6 8.16 -54.69 3.68
CA PHE A 6 6.83 -54.09 3.90
C PHE A 6 6.56 -52.92 2.93
N LEU A 7 7.56 -52.05 2.72
CA LEU A 7 7.48 -50.92 1.77
C LEU A 7 7.37 -51.39 0.31
N LYS A 8 8.08 -52.46 -0.06
CA LYS A 8 8.02 -53.03 -1.41
C LYS A 8 6.65 -53.67 -1.72
N MET A 9 5.98 -54.21 -0.69
CA MET A 9 4.65 -54.80 -0.83
C MET A 9 3.56 -53.72 -0.97
N GLY A 10 3.70 -52.59 -0.27
CA GLY A 10 2.77 -51.46 -0.36
C GLY A 10 2.85 -50.69 -1.68
N ILE A 11 4.04 -50.47 -2.23
CA ILE A 11 4.23 -49.71 -3.48
C ILE A 11 3.68 -50.45 -4.71
N LYS A 12 3.76 -51.79 -4.74
CA LYS A 12 3.24 -52.57 -5.87
C LYS A 12 1.70 -52.60 -5.93
N ALA A 13 1.01 -52.41 -4.80
CA ALA A 13 -0.45 -52.43 -4.75
C ALA A 13 -1.09 -51.13 -5.31
N VAL A 14 -0.40 -49.99 -5.23
CA VAL A 14 -0.94 -48.68 -5.64
C VAL A 14 -0.96 -48.48 -7.16
N ILE A 15 -0.14 -49.21 -7.92
CA ILE A 15 -0.02 -49.01 -9.38
C ILE A 15 -1.15 -49.74 -10.16
N VAL A 16 -1.82 -50.74 -9.58
CA VAL A 16 -2.71 -51.65 -10.32
C VAL A 16 -4.19 -51.20 -10.32
N VAL A 17 -4.63 -50.36 -9.39
CA VAL A 17 -6.01 -49.83 -9.38
C VAL A 17 -5.98 -48.41 -9.91
N GLY A 18 -6.31 -48.27 -11.19
CA GLY A 18 -6.20 -47.05 -11.98
C GLY A 18 -6.85 -45.83 -11.33
N GLY A 19 -6.18 -44.70 -11.53
CA GLY A 19 -6.72 -43.40 -11.18
C GLY A 19 -5.68 -42.44 -10.64
N ILE A 20 -4.61 -42.17 -11.41
CA ILE A 20 -3.93 -40.87 -11.29
C ILE A 20 -4.89 -39.85 -11.93
N SER A 21 -6.02 -39.58 -11.28
CA SER A 21 -6.75 -38.36 -11.52
C SER A 21 -5.80 -37.26 -11.08
N ALA A 22 -5.29 -36.51 -12.04
CA ALA A 22 -4.52 -35.31 -11.81
C ALA A 22 -5.20 -34.49 -10.70
N VAL A 23 -4.54 -34.41 -9.54
CA VAL A 23 -4.85 -33.41 -8.53
C VAL A 23 -4.42 -32.09 -9.15
N SER A 24 -5.26 -31.54 -10.02
CA SER A 24 -5.16 -30.17 -10.48
C SER A 24 -5.38 -29.31 -9.24
N SER A 25 -4.28 -28.93 -8.59
CA SER A 25 -4.30 -27.95 -7.51
C SER A 25 -4.80 -26.62 -8.11
N GLN A 26 -6.11 -26.39 -8.02
CA GLN A 26 -6.69 -25.07 -8.21
C GLN A 26 -6.26 -24.20 -7.04
N LEU A 27 -5.02 -23.69 -7.13
CA LEU A 27 -4.60 -22.53 -6.37
C LEU A 27 -5.47 -21.37 -6.88
N SER A 28 -6.53 -21.07 -6.15
CA SER A 28 -7.21 -19.79 -6.27
C SER A 28 -6.14 -18.71 -6.09
N ARG A 29 -5.71 -18.10 -7.18
CA ARG A 29 -4.83 -16.94 -7.14
C ARG A 29 -5.68 -15.73 -6.78
N ASN A 30 -6.12 -15.66 -5.52
CA ASN A 30 -6.59 -14.42 -4.96
C ASN A 30 -5.41 -13.44 -5.02
N ALA A 31 -5.53 -12.43 -5.88
CA ALA A 31 -4.55 -11.37 -5.95
C ALA A 31 -4.70 -10.48 -4.71
N TYR A 32 -3.60 -10.29 -3.98
CA TYR A 32 -3.52 -9.31 -2.91
C TYR A 32 -2.98 -8.01 -3.51
N TRP A 33 -3.79 -6.95 -3.47
CA TRP A 33 -3.39 -5.63 -3.94
C TRP A 33 -2.84 -4.80 -2.78
N GLY A 34 -1.73 -4.12 -3.02
CA GLY A 34 -1.11 -3.20 -2.07
C GLY A 34 -0.74 -1.89 -2.76
N PHE A 35 -0.80 -0.81 -2.01
CA PHE A 35 -0.38 0.52 -2.44
C PHE A 35 0.60 1.07 -1.42
N VAL A 36 1.78 1.46 -1.86
CA VAL A 36 2.86 1.97 -1.00
C VAL A 36 3.29 3.33 -1.54
N VAL A 37 3.41 4.30 -0.65
CA VAL A 37 3.91 5.65 -0.95
C VAL A 37 5.23 5.85 -0.24
N ASP A 38 6.26 6.23 -1.00
CA ASP A 38 7.56 6.61 -0.44
C ASP A 38 7.54 8.10 -0.08
N LEU A 39 7.37 8.39 1.21
CA LEU A 39 7.28 9.75 1.73
C LEU A 39 8.62 10.50 1.64
N THR A 40 9.76 9.79 1.53
CA THR A 40 11.09 10.43 1.41
C THR A 40 11.27 11.15 0.07
N ARG A 41 10.44 10.82 -0.92
CA ARG A 41 10.41 11.41 -2.27
C ARG A 41 9.18 12.29 -2.49
N CYS A 42 8.23 12.28 -1.56
CA CYS A 42 7.04 13.12 -1.66
C CYS A 42 7.43 14.58 -1.43
N ILE A 43 7.06 15.44 -2.38
CA ILE A 43 7.34 16.88 -2.33
C ILE A 43 6.07 17.71 -2.13
N GLY A 44 4.94 17.07 -1.80
CA GLY A 44 3.67 17.76 -1.59
C GLY A 44 3.13 18.49 -2.84
N CYS A 45 3.26 17.89 -4.04
CA CYS A 45 2.85 18.54 -5.28
C CYS A 45 1.35 18.45 -5.61
N GLY A 46 0.57 17.66 -4.87
CA GLY A 46 -0.89 17.56 -5.05
C GLY A 46 -1.37 16.74 -6.26
N LYS A 47 -0.47 16.32 -7.15
CA LYS A 47 -0.86 15.60 -8.38
C LYS A 47 -1.57 14.27 -8.13
N CYS A 48 -1.28 13.58 -7.02
CA CYS A 48 -1.99 12.36 -6.64
C CYS A 48 -3.47 12.64 -6.31
N VAL A 49 -3.76 13.77 -5.66
CA VAL A 49 -5.13 14.20 -5.34
C VAL A 49 -5.88 14.59 -6.60
N GLN A 50 -5.26 15.38 -7.48
CA GLN A 50 -5.83 15.76 -8.78
C GLN A 50 -6.13 14.53 -9.65
N ALA A 51 -5.19 13.58 -9.71
CA ALA A 51 -5.37 12.34 -10.47
C ALA A 51 -6.54 11.51 -9.90
N CYS A 52 -6.64 11.39 -8.59
CA CYS A 52 -7.75 10.69 -7.95
C CYS A 52 -9.11 11.34 -8.28
N ARG A 53 -9.20 12.68 -8.23
CA ARG A 53 -10.41 13.43 -8.61
C ARG A 53 -10.80 13.15 -10.06
N ALA A 54 -9.84 13.31 -10.98
CA ALA A 54 -10.07 13.15 -12.42
C ALA A 54 -10.51 11.72 -12.77
N GLU A 55 -9.83 10.70 -12.22
CA GLU A 55 -10.13 9.30 -12.51
C GLU A 55 -11.49 8.87 -11.96
N ASN A 56 -11.90 9.43 -10.81
CA ASN A 56 -13.08 8.98 -10.09
C ASN A 56 -14.27 9.94 -10.17
N ASN A 57 -14.19 11.00 -10.99
CA ASN A 57 -15.21 12.03 -11.11
C ASN A 57 -15.67 12.58 -9.75
N VAL A 58 -14.71 12.86 -8.84
CA VAL A 58 -15.03 13.31 -7.48
C VAL A 58 -15.64 14.72 -7.54
N PRO A 59 -16.82 14.96 -6.91
CA PRO A 59 -17.46 16.27 -6.87
C PRO A 59 -16.58 17.36 -6.25
N GLU A 60 -16.74 18.61 -6.68
CA GLU A 60 -16.03 19.74 -6.09
C GLU A 60 -16.30 19.85 -4.59
N GLY A 61 -15.26 20.18 -3.81
CA GLY A 61 -15.34 20.22 -2.33
C GLY A 61 -15.23 18.84 -1.66
N GLU A 62 -15.37 17.74 -2.41
CA GLU A 62 -15.14 16.38 -1.92
C GLU A 62 -13.78 15.85 -2.36
N TYR A 63 -13.24 14.90 -1.58
CA TYR A 63 -11.93 14.30 -1.82
C TYR A 63 -11.95 12.82 -1.41
N ARG A 64 -11.29 11.97 -2.19
CA ARG A 64 -11.11 10.53 -1.88
C ARG A 64 -9.70 10.18 -1.39
N THR A 65 -8.78 11.14 -1.51
CA THR A 65 -7.41 11.09 -1.00
C THR A 65 -6.95 12.52 -0.72
N TRP A 66 -5.98 12.68 0.17
CA TRP A 66 -5.38 13.96 0.52
C TRP A 66 -3.90 13.77 0.84
N VAL A 67 -3.16 14.88 0.91
CA VAL A 67 -1.78 14.92 1.41
C VAL A 67 -1.77 15.84 2.61
N GLU A 68 -1.03 15.49 3.66
CA GLU A 68 -0.88 16.30 4.87
C GLU A 68 0.56 16.74 5.00
N ARG A 69 0.81 17.98 5.38
CA ARG A 69 2.15 18.47 5.68
C ARG A 69 2.32 18.41 7.18
N TYR A 70 3.32 17.66 7.62
CA TYR A 70 3.76 17.56 9.00
C TYR A 70 5.01 18.41 9.16
N GLN A 71 4.98 19.33 10.13
CA GLN A 71 6.11 20.19 10.46
C GLN A 71 6.42 20.03 11.94
N VAL A 72 7.64 19.62 12.25
CA VAL A 72 8.12 19.45 13.63
C VAL A 72 8.98 20.66 13.97
N THR A 73 8.64 21.33 15.05
CA THR A 73 9.38 22.48 15.56
C THR A 73 10.57 22.06 16.43
N GLU A 74 11.50 22.98 16.74
CA GLU A 74 12.64 22.67 17.63
C GLU A 74 12.20 22.29 19.05
N ASP A 75 11.08 22.83 19.54
CA ASP A 75 10.46 22.46 20.83
C ASP A 75 9.67 21.14 20.76
N GLY A 76 9.68 20.45 19.62
CA GLY A 76 9.06 19.14 19.44
C GLY A 76 7.56 19.18 19.20
N LYS A 77 6.97 20.36 18.97
CA LYS A 77 5.57 20.49 18.58
C LYS A 77 5.39 20.03 17.14
N VAL A 78 4.33 19.27 16.89
CA VAL A 78 3.93 18.85 15.55
C VAL A 78 2.79 19.73 15.08
N ILE A 79 2.97 20.33 13.91
CA ILE A 79 1.95 21.12 13.23
C ILE A 79 1.58 20.39 11.95
N VAL A 80 0.29 20.18 11.75
CA VAL A 80 -0.25 19.41 10.62
C VAL A 80 -1.25 20.26 9.87
N ASP A 81 -1.08 20.36 8.56
CA ASP A 81 -1.99 21.11 7.69
C ASP A 81 -2.23 20.43 6.32
N SER A 82 -3.42 20.64 5.77
CA SER A 82 -3.84 20.10 4.47
C SER A 82 -4.77 21.08 3.73
N PRO A 83 -4.23 22.22 3.27
CA PRO A 83 -5.02 23.24 2.58
C PRO A 83 -5.58 22.67 1.28
N LYS A 84 -6.91 22.73 1.12
CA LYS A 84 -7.63 22.09 0.02
C LYS A 84 -7.17 20.64 -0.23
N MET A 85 -6.96 19.89 0.85
CA MET A 85 -6.50 18.49 0.82
C MET A 85 -5.14 18.27 0.13
N GLY A 86 -4.35 19.34 -0.02
CA GLY A 86 -3.08 19.32 -0.75
C GLY A 86 -3.22 19.29 -2.28
N GLU A 87 -4.43 19.46 -2.83
CA GLU A 87 -4.69 19.35 -4.28
C GLU A 87 -3.88 20.36 -5.11
N GLU A 88 -3.75 21.59 -4.61
CA GLU A 88 -3.00 22.67 -5.27
C GLU A 88 -1.50 22.66 -4.92
N GLY A 89 -1.06 21.69 -4.13
CA GLY A 89 0.27 21.64 -3.55
C GLY A 89 0.53 22.72 -2.50
N TYR A 90 1.69 22.63 -1.85
CA TYR A 90 1.97 23.44 -0.66
C TYR A 90 2.73 24.75 -0.91
N ALA A 91 3.25 24.94 -2.12
CA ALA A 91 3.87 26.21 -2.52
C ALA A 91 2.83 27.33 -2.71
N ALA A 92 1.62 26.98 -3.12
CA ALA A 92 0.51 27.91 -3.27
C ALA A 92 -0.14 28.30 -1.93
N HIS A 93 0.06 27.47 -0.89
CA HIS A 93 -0.54 27.61 0.44
C HIS A 93 0.57 27.59 1.51
N PRO A 94 1.32 28.70 1.64
CA PRO A 94 2.30 28.83 2.71
C PRO A 94 1.59 28.66 4.06
N PRO A 95 2.22 27.99 5.03
CA PRO A 95 1.59 27.77 6.33
C PRO A 95 1.40 29.10 7.06
N GLU A 96 0.28 29.26 7.77
CA GLU A 96 -0.02 30.48 8.54
C GLU A 96 0.85 30.64 9.80
N ILE A 97 1.51 29.55 10.21
CA ILE A 97 2.39 29.51 11.38
C ILE A 97 3.76 30.14 11.08
N ASP A 98 4.39 30.68 12.12
CA ASP A 98 5.78 31.10 12.04
C ASP A 98 6.68 29.90 11.73
N THR A 99 7.32 29.96 10.57
CA THR A 99 8.18 28.90 10.03
C THR A 99 9.62 28.97 10.57
N SER A 100 9.97 30.05 11.29
CA SER A 100 11.33 30.28 11.80
C SER A 100 11.82 29.21 12.77
N ASN A 101 10.90 28.53 13.46
CA ASN A 101 11.17 27.50 14.46
C ASN A 101 10.95 26.06 13.93
N ILE A 102 10.84 25.87 12.61
CA ILE A 102 10.63 24.54 12.03
C ILE A 102 11.97 23.83 11.86
N LYS A 103 12.10 22.67 12.51
CA LYS A 103 13.27 21.81 12.43
C LYS A 103 13.23 20.92 11.19
N THR A 104 12.07 20.32 10.91
CA THR A 104 11.89 19.42 9.77
C THR A 104 10.43 19.41 9.32
N GLY A 105 10.22 19.12 8.04
CA GLY A 105 8.90 18.93 7.46
C GLY A 105 8.86 17.71 6.53
N PHE A 106 7.71 17.07 6.45
CA PHE A 106 7.42 15.97 5.53
C PHE A 106 5.95 15.99 5.11
N PHE A 107 5.62 15.20 4.08
CA PHE A 107 4.30 15.09 3.49
C PHE A 107 3.79 13.65 3.55
#